data_AF-A0A957AAW1-F1
#
_entry.id   AF-A0A957AAW1-F1
#
_cell.length_a   1.000
_cell.length_b   1.000
_cell.length_c   1.000
_cell.angle_alpha   90.00
_cell.angle_beta   90.00
_cell.angle_gamma   90.00
#
_symmetry.space_group_name_H-M   'P 1'
#
loop_
_entity.id
_entity.type
_entity.pdbx_description
1 polymer ?
#
loop_
_entity_poly.entity_id
_entity_poly.type
_entity_poly.pdbx_seq_one_letter_code
_entity_poly.pdbx_strand_id
1 'polypeptide(L)'
;MAVRGIRGATTVDRNERDEIIAAAKELLQAIIEANEIDPDDVASAWFTTTADLNAEFPAVGARQMGWTSVPLMCGHEMSVPGSLPMCLRIL
;
A
#
# COMPACT_ATOMS: atom_id res chain seq x y z
N MET A 1 -23.30 9.29 2.23
CA MET A 1 -22.20 9.86 3.04
C MET A 1 -21.08 10.33 2.12
N ALA A 2 -20.20 11.22 2.58
CA ALA A 2 -19.06 11.64 1.78
C ALA A 2 -17.92 10.61 1.88
N VAL A 3 -17.16 10.43 0.80
CA VAL A 3 -15.95 9.61 0.79
C VAL A 3 -14.72 10.47 1.11
N ARG A 4 -13.72 9.89 1.77
CA ARG A 4 -12.43 10.51 2.11
C ARG A 4 -11.31 9.55 1.74
N GLY A 5 -10.22 10.10 1.21
CA GLY A 5 -8.99 9.33 0.97
C GLY A 5 -8.10 9.36 2.21
N ILE A 6 -7.46 8.23 2.52
CA ILE A 6 -6.51 8.11 3.63
C ILE A 6 -5.16 7.73 3.04
N ARG A 7 -4.12 8.50 3.38
CA ARG A 7 -2.80 8.34 2.79
C ARG A 7 -1.84 7.67 3.76
N GLY A 8 -0.98 6.81 3.22
CA GLY A 8 0.21 6.33 3.90
C GLY A 8 1.38 6.16 2.94
N ALA A 9 2.59 6.19 3.48
CA ALA A 9 3.81 5.89 2.74
C ALA A 9 4.82 5.21 3.67
N THR A 10 5.60 4.29 3.10
CA THR A 10 6.74 3.65 3.78
C THR A 10 7.84 3.35 2.76
N THR A 11 8.99 2.91 3.24
CA THR A 11 10.12 2.47 2.42
C THR A 11 10.52 1.06 2.79
N VAL A 12 11.16 0.36 1.86
CA VAL A 12 11.84 -0.92 2.13
C VAL A 12 13.34 -0.77 1.89
N ASP A 13 14.14 -1.58 2.57
CA ASP A 13 15.60 -1.54 2.42
C ASP A 13 16.05 -2.29 1.16
N ARG A 14 15.32 -3.36 0.80
CA ARG A 14 15.65 -4.20 -0.36
C ARG A 14 14.43 -4.50 -1.21
N ASN A 15 14.64 -4.62 -2.53
CA ASN A 15 13.59 -5.01 -3.48
C ASN A 15 13.41 -6.53 -3.42
N GLU A 16 12.90 -7.02 -2.29
CA GLU A 16 12.62 -8.42 -2.00
C GLU A 16 11.12 -8.59 -1.75
N ARG A 17 10.57 -9.70 -2.23
CA ARG A 17 9.14 -10.02 -2.11
C ARG A 17 8.61 -9.88 -0.68
N ASP A 18 9.31 -10.48 0.27
CA ASP A 18 8.86 -10.54 1.66
C ASP A 18 8.94 -9.16 2.34
N GLU A 19 9.92 -8.32 1.98
CA GLU A 19 10.01 -6.94 2.48
C GLU A 19 8.86 -6.07 1.96
N ILE A 20 8.54 -6.16 0.66
CA ILE A 20 7.43 -5.40 0.08
C ILE A 20 6.10 -5.79 0.75
N ILE A 21 5.86 -7.10 0.93
CA ILE A 21 4.64 -7.58 1.59
C ILE A 21 4.59 -7.14 3.06
N ALA A 22 5.71 -7.27 3.80
CA ALA A 22 5.77 -6.89 5.20
C ALA A 22 5.51 -5.39 5.39
N ALA A 23 6.17 -4.53 4.61
CA ALA A 23 5.97 -3.09 4.67
C ALA A 23 4.57 -2.66 4.24
N ALA A 24 3.97 -3.32 3.23
CA ALA A 24 2.58 -3.07 2.83
C ALA A 24 1.60 -3.39 3.97
N LYS A 25 1.80 -4.51 4.67
CA LYS A 25 0.97 -4.91 5.81
C LYS A 25 1.12 -3.97 6.99
N GLU A 26 2.36 -3.65 7.36
CA GLU A 26 2.64 -2.74 8.47
C GLU A 26 2.00 -1.37 8.22
N LEU A 27 2.18 -0.82 7.03
CA LEU A 27 1.60 0.46 6.66
C LEU A 27 0.06 0.41 6.67
N LEU A 28 -0.53 -0.63 6.08
CA LEU A 28 -1.99 -0.78 6.04
C LEU A 28 -2.58 -0.97 7.44
N GLN A 29 -1.94 -1.77 8.30
CA GLN A 29 -2.35 -1.97 9.69
C GLN A 29 -2.32 -0.65 10.46
N ALA A 30 -1.23 0.13 10.33
CA ALA A 30 -1.12 1.43 10.97
C ALA A 30 -2.20 2.42 10.50
N ILE A 31 -2.54 2.40 9.20
CA ILE A 31 -3.64 3.21 8.65
C ILE A 31 -4.99 2.79 9.27
N ILE A 32 -5.27 1.48 9.33
CA ILE A 32 -6.52 0.94 9.89
C ILE A 32 -6.64 1.33 11.37
N GLU A 33 -5.60 1.12 12.16
CA GLU A 33 -5.59 1.41 13.59
C GLU A 33 -5.75 2.91 13.88
N ALA A 34 -5.09 3.77 13.11
CA ALA A 34 -5.16 5.21 13.31
C ALA A 34 -6.53 5.84 12.94
N ASN A 35 -7.35 5.12 12.15
CA ASN A 35 -8.61 5.64 11.61
C ASN A 35 -9.82 4.76 11.95
N GLU A 36 -9.64 3.68 12.71
CA GLU A 36 -10.68 2.72 13.10
C GLU A 36 -11.47 2.18 11.89
N ILE A 37 -10.76 1.81 10.82
CA ILE A 37 -11.37 1.41 9.53
C ILE A 37 -11.95 0.00 9.62
N ASP A 38 -13.24 -0.13 9.29
CA ASP A 38 -13.85 -1.41 8.93
C ASP A 38 -13.61 -1.68 7.43
N PRO A 39 -13.01 -2.83 7.04
CA PRO A 39 -12.83 -3.19 5.64
C PRO A 39 -14.11 -3.16 4.79
N ASP A 40 -15.29 -3.41 5.39
CA ASP A 40 -16.57 -3.38 4.68
C ASP A 40 -17.01 -1.96 4.28
N ASP A 41 -16.44 -0.92 4.90
CA ASP A 41 -16.67 0.49 4.56
C ASP A 41 -15.68 1.02 3.49
N VAL A 42 -14.71 0.21 3.07
CA VAL A 42 -13.66 0.62 2.12
C VAL A 42 -14.13 0.46 0.68
N ALA A 43 -14.27 1.59 -0.03
CA ALA A 43 -14.65 1.59 -1.44
C ALA A 43 -13.58 0.96 -2.37
N SER A 44 -12.31 1.26 -2.12
CA SER A 44 -11.15 0.71 -2.84
C SER A 44 -9.85 1.10 -2.14
N ALA A 45 -8.76 0.38 -2.40
CA ALA A 45 -7.40 0.82 -2.02
C ALA A 45 -6.44 0.77 -3.20
N TRP A 46 -5.62 1.82 -3.32
CA TRP A 46 -4.64 1.99 -4.38
C TRP A 46 -3.24 1.93 -3.77
N PHE A 47 -2.41 1.05 -4.31
CA PHE A 47 -1.02 0.89 -3.92
C PHE A 47 -0.15 1.43 -5.05
N THR A 48 0.78 2.34 -4.75
CA THR A 48 1.79 2.74 -5.72
C THR A 48 3.18 2.45 -5.19
N THR A 49 4.08 2.06 -6.08
CA THR A 49 5.50 1.91 -5.76
C THR A 49 6.34 2.77 -6.67
N THR A 50 7.50 3.22 -6.20
CA THR A 50 8.53 3.69 -7.13
C THR A 50 8.99 2.54 -8.04
N ALA A 51 9.46 2.87 -9.24
CA ALA A 51 9.76 1.88 -10.28
C ALA A 51 10.92 0.92 -9.93
N ASP A 52 11.71 1.24 -8.91
CA ASP A 52 12.77 0.41 -8.32
C ASP A 52 12.24 -0.68 -7.36
N LEU A 53 10.93 -0.69 -7.04
CA LEU A 53 10.24 -1.78 -6.36
C LEU A 53 9.34 -2.55 -7.30
N ASN A 54 9.79 -3.75 -7.68
CA ASN A 54 9.14 -4.60 -8.67
C ASN A 54 9.20 -6.10 -8.34
N ALA A 55 9.67 -6.48 -7.15
CA ALA A 55 9.76 -7.89 -6.76
C ALA A 55 8.42 -8.56 -6.41
N GLU A 56 7.38 -7.77 -6.06
CA GLU A 56 6.04 -8.27 -5.72
C GLU A 56 5.00 -7.14 -5.75
N PHE A 57 3.72 -7.48 -5.89
CA PHE A 57 2.59 -6.58 -5.71
C PHE A 57 2.30 -6.29 -4.21
N PRO A 58 2.32 -5.02 -3.77
CA PRO A 58 1.95 -4.64 -2.40
C PRO A 58 0.57 -5.13 -1.94
N ALA A 59 -0.39 -5.19 -2.87
CA ALA A 59 -1.77 -5.61 -2.58
C ALA A 59 -1.86 -7.04 -2.00
N VAL A 60 -0.84 -7.88 -2.20
CA VAL A 60 -0.75 -9.20 -1.54
C VAL A 60 -0.78 -9.06 -0.01
N GLY A 61 -0.19 -8.00 0.55
CA GLY A 61 -0.24 -7.70 1.98
C GLY A 61 -1.68 -7.57 2.49
N ALA A 62 -2.50 -6.75 1.81
CA ALA A 62 -3.91 -6.58 2.13
C ALA A 62 -4.70 -7.89 2.00
N ARG A 63 -4.45 -8.69 0.95
CA ARG A 63 -5.08 -10.02 0.79
C ARG A 63 -4.76 -10.95 1.96
N GLN A 64 -3.51 -10.96 2.41
CA GLN A 64 -3.09 -11.77 3.57
C GLN A 64 -3.67 -11.27 4.90
N MET A 65 -4.11 -10.01 4.97
CA MET A 65 -4.86 -9.44 6.10
C MET A 65 -6.37 -9.72 6.02
N GLY A 66 -6.84 -10.44 5.01
CA GLY A 66 -8.24 -10.84 4.87
C GLY A 66 -9.09 -9.88 4.03
N TRP A 67 -8.51 -8.84 3.42
CA TRP A 67 -9.22 -7.96 2.48
C TRP A 67 -9.51 -8.69 1.17
N THR A 68 -10.48 -9.61 1.19
CA THR A 68 -10.84 -10.47 0.04
C THR A 68 -11.93 -9.84 -0.83
N SER A 69 -12.80 -9.02 -0.25
CA SER A 69 -13.90 -8.30 -0.92
C SER A 69 -13.50 -6.90 -1.43
N VAL A 70 -12.52 -6.25 -0.79
CA VAL A 70 -12.11 -4.88 -1.15
C VAL A 70 -11.46 -4.84 -2.55
N PRO A 71 -11.87 -3.92 -3.45
CA PRO A 71 -11.19 -3.70 -4.72
C PRO A 71 -9.79 -3.11 -4.51
N LEU A 72 -8.75 -3.78 -5.02
CA LEU A 72 -7.36 -3.36 -4.90
C LEU A 72 -6.77 -3.06 -6.27
N MET A 73 -5.98 -2.00 -6.37
CA MET A 73 -5.23 -1.65 -7.59
C MET A 73 -3.77 -1.36 -7.25
N CYS A 74 -2.84 -1.82 -8.09
CA CYS A 74 -1.42 -1.47 -8.00
C CYS A 74 -1.00 -0.64 -9.21
N GLY A 75 -0.09 0.29 -9.01
CA GLY A 75 0.56 1.06 -10.08
C GLY A 75 1.97 1.47 -9.71
N HIS A 76 2.68 2.05 -10.68
CA HIS A 76 3.95 2.72 -10.40
C HIS A 76 3.74 4.23 -10.27
N GLU A 77 4.44 4.81 -9.31
CA GLU A 77 4.53 6.24 -9.13
C GLU A 77 5.40 6.87 -10.22
N MET A 78 5.20 8.17 -10.47
CA MET A 78 6.03 8.94 -11.37
C MET A 78 7.52 8.86 -10.98
N SER A 79 8.39 8.54 -11.94
CA SER A 79 9.85 8.49 -11.75
C SER A 79 10.47 9.89 -11.79
N VAL A 80 10.35 10.63 -10.69
CA VAL A 80 10.91 11.98 -10.54
C VAL A 80 12.40 11.89 -10.10
N PRO A 81 13.35 12.55 -10.80
CA PRO A 81 14.76 12.55 -10.41
C PRO A 81 14.99 13.07 -8.98
N GLY A 82 15.78 12.36 -8.18
CA GLY A 82 16.08 12.72 -6.79
C GLY A 82 14.94 12.48 -5.79
N SER A 83 13.83 11.88 -6.23
CA SER A 83 12.75 11.45 -5.32
C SER A 83 13.18 10.28 -4.44
N LEU A 84 12.42 10.07 -3.37
CA LEU A 84 12.66 9.00 -2.39
C LEU A 84 12.58 7.62 -3.08
N PRO A 85 13.69 6.86 -3.15
CA PRO A 85 13.69 5.53 -3.76
C PRO A 85 12.98 4.51 -2.86
N MET A 86 12.72 3.32 -3.39
CA MET A 86 12.25 2.16 -2.64
C MET A 86 10.98 2.45 -1.81
N CYS A 87 10.07 3.27 -2.34
CA CYS A 87 8.93 3.79 -1.59
C CYS A 87 7.60 3.20 -2.08
N LEU A 88 6.80 2.75 -1.12
CA LEU A 88 5.45 2.25 -1.27
C LEU A 88 4.47 3.26 -0.69
N ARG A 89 3.37 3.53 -1.38
CA ARG A 89 2.31 4.45 -0.95
C ARG A 89 0.94 3.78 -1.05
N ILE A 90 0.03 4.19 -0.16
CA ILE A 90 -1.37 3.74 -0.14
C ILE A 90 -2.28 4.98 -0.20
N LEU A 91 -3.37 4.84 -0.95
CA LEU A 91 -4.55 5.71 -0.93
C LEU A 91 -5.82 4.88 -0.71
#